data_AF-A0A9K3KDH9-F1
#
_entry.id   AF-A0A9K3KDH9-F1
#
_cell.length_a   1.000
_cell.length_b   1.000
_cell.length_c   1.000
_cell.angle_alpha   90.00
_cell.angle_beta   90.00
_cell.angle_gamma   90.00
#
_symmetry.space_group_name_H-M   'P 1'
#
loop_
_entity.id
_entity.type
_entity.pdbx_description
1 polymer ?
#
loop_
_entity_poly.entity_id
_entity_poly.type
_entity_poly.pdbx_seq_one_letter_code
_entity_poly.pdbx_strand_id
1 'polypeptide(L)'
;MSNKTSSSPDVSKPVIVADPTKGVKLDASLVAQPFRNEIKAKVEAMKQAGLEPPLLVGLLANNDPAAKQYAEWTGKACRADGLRYELRTLDEPIDVEAALIDANEDPRVHGIIVYYPIFGQEESFSGSSQDDYLRDTVSFKCDVEGLCHTYRTNLYRNVRYVDYPSNNQKCLLPCTALSVVKLLEACPGCYDSSKPVGRKLEGKTVTVINRSEIVGRPLAAMLANDGADVYSVDINSIYLFRGGRLHPCHDETPESCVRKSSIVVTGVPTKNYRLPTEWIQKNTTVVNVASFKNVDEESLLKIPGVVYIPMVGKVTVAMLERNLMRLYEQFHSPRHPLDASSNNMLALQEQSAWSLRLQAYSAAVLTLILAMQLVKH
;
A
#
# COMPACT_ATOMS: atom_id res chain seq x y z
N MET A 1 -47.01 3.21 -15.12
CA MET A 1 -46.12 2.70 -14.06
C MET A 1 -44.83 2.23 -14.73
N SER A 2 -43.83 3.10 -14.86
CA SER A 2 -42.50 2.73 -15.37
C SER A 2 -41.52 2.69 -14.20
N ASN A 3 -40.94 1.52 -13.97
CA ASN A 3 -39.86 1.30 -13.02
C ASN A 3 -38.60 2.03 -13.52
N LYS A 4 -38.23 3.13 -12.87
CA LYS A 4 -36.87 3.67 -12.95
C LYS A 4 -36.03 2.96 -11.89
N THR A 5 -35.26 1.97 -12.33
CA THR A 5 -34.14 1.42 -11.57
C THR A 5 -33.09 2.53 -11.38
N SER A 6 -32.91 2.97 -10.14
CA SER A 6 -31.86 3.90 -9.74
C SER A 6 -30.51 3.20 -9.82
N SER A 7 -29.79 3.40 -10.92
CA SER A 7 -28.38 3.07 -11.03
C SER A 7 -27.60 3.96 -10.05
N SER A 8 -26.89 3.34 -9.10
CA SER A 8 -25.86 3.99 -8.29
C SER A 8 -24.88 4.75 -9.19
N PRO A 9 -24.45 5.97 -8.82
CA PRO A 9 -23.53 6.74 -9.65
C PRO A 9 -22.19 6.01 -9.73
N ASP A 10 -21.78 5.67 -10.95
CA ASP A 10 -20.43 5.25 -11.27
C ASP A 10 -19.48 6.41 -10.89
N VAL A 11 -18.71 6.21 -9.83
CA VAL A 11 -17.70 7.17 -9.36
C VAL A 11 -16.55 7.11 -10.35
N SER A 12 -16.70 7.81 -11.48
CA SER A 12 -15.68 7.95 -12.52
C SER A 12 -14.36 8.35 -11.86
N LYS A 13 -13.36 7.46 -11.93
CA LYS A 13 -12.00 7.75 -11.47
C LYS A 13 -11.54 9.07 -12.11
N PRO A 14 -10.85 9.96 -11.38
CA PRO A 14 -10.31 11.18 -11.97
C PRO A 14 -9.36 10.78 -13.11
N VAL A 15 -9.78 10.99 -14.35
CA VAL A 15 -8.96 10.73 -15.53
C VAL A 15 -8.09 11.97 -15.74
N ILE A 16 -6.80 11.82 -15.46
CA ILE A 16 -5.82 12.86 -15.78
C ILE A 16 -5.65 12.84 -17.30
N VAL A 17 -5.70 14.00 -17.94
CA VAL A 17 -5.48 14.08 -19.38
C VAL A 17 -4.02 14.41 -19.60
N ALA A 18 -3.25 13.47 -20.16
CA ALA A 18 -1.89 13.75 -20.60
C ALA A 18 -1.93 14.74 -21.78
N ASP A 19 -1.04 15.72 -21.78
CA ASP A 19 -0.87 16.63 -22.90
C ASP A 19 0.24 16.06 -23.82
N PRO A 20 -0.04 15.75 -25.10
CA PRO A 20 0.97 15.19 -25.99
C PRO A 20 2.09 16.18 -26.35
N THR A 21 1.94 17.47 -26.02
CA THR A 21 2.87 18.54 -26.39
C THR A 21 3.75 19.04 -25.24
N LYS A 22 3.36 18.79 -23.98
CA LYS A 22 4.10 19.20 -22.77
C LYS A 22 3.82 18.26 -21.60
N GLY A 23 4.57 18.41 -20.51
CA GLY A 23 4.31 17.69 -19.28
C GLY A 23 3.11 18.27 -18.52
N VAL A 24 2.45 17.43 -17.74
CA VAL A 24 1.35 17.81 -16.84
C VAL A 24 1.68 17.47 -15.39
N LYS A 25 1.30 18.36 -14.48
CA LYS A 25 1.45 18.14 -13.04
C LYS A 25 0.16 17.58 -12.45
N LEU A 26 0.28 16.50 -11.69
CA LEU A 26 -0.84 15.83 -11.00
C LEU A 26 -1.07 16.46 -9.63
N ASP A 27 -2.31 16.86 -9.33
CA ASP A 27 -2.72 17.18 -7.98
C ASP A 27 -3.20 15.93 -7.22
N ALA A 28 -2.37 15.47 -6.27
CA ALA A 28 -2.63 14.27 -5.48
C ALA A 28 -3.92 14.39 -4.63
N SER A 29 -4.46 15.60 -4.42
CA SER A 29 -5.78 15.79 -3.79
C SER A 29 -6.87 15.01 -4.51
N LEU A 30 -6.84 15.03 -5.85
CA LEU A 30 -7.90 14.45 -6.68
C LEU A 30 -7.96 12.94 -6.49
N VAL A 31 -6.81 12.30 -6.27
CA VAL A 31 -6.70 10.87 -6.01
C VAL A 31 -7.04 10.55 -4.55
N ALA A 32 -6.71 11.42 -3.60
CA ALA A 32 -7.02 11.21 -2.18
C ALA A 32 -8.53 11.35 -1.88
N GLN A 33 -9.23 12.27 -2.55
CA GLN A 33 -10.59 12.67 -2.20
C GLN A 33 -11.62 11.52 -2.21
N PRO A 34 -11.65 10.61 -3.21
CA PRO A 34 -12.59 9.48 -3.20
C PRO A 34 -12.40 8.55 -1.99
N PHE A 35 -11.16 8.29 -1.58
CA PHE A 35 -10.87 7.46 -0.41
C PHE A 35 -11.34 8.13 0.88
N ARG A 36 -11.09 9.43 1.02
CA ARG A 36 -11.58 10.22 2.17
C ARG A 36 -13.10 10.23 2.25
N ASN A 37 -13.79 10.33 1.11
CA ASN A 37 -15.25 10.25 1.07
C ASN A 37 -15.76 8.86 1.52
N GLU A 38 -15.11 7.78 1.10
CA GLU A 38 -15.43 6.42 1.57
C GLU A 38 -15.26 6.29 3.09
N ILE A 39 -14.16 6.80 3.63
CA ILE A 39 -13.88 6.79 5.07
C ILE A 39 -14.95 7.56 5.84
N LYS A 40 -15.28 8.79 5.41
CA LYS A 40 -16.34 9.60 6.03
C LYS A 40 -17.69 8.89 6.04
N ALA A 41 -18.05 8.25 4.94
CA ALA A 41 -19.30 7.51 4.85
C ALA A 41 -19.33 6.33 5.83
N LYS A 42 -18.23 5.58 5.97
CA LYS A 42 -18.12 4.49 6.95
C LYS A 42 -18.19 5.00 8.38
N VAL A 43 -17.46 6.06 8.70
CA VAL A 43 -17.47 6.69 10.04
C VAL A 43 -18.87 7.18 10.41
N GLU A 44 -19.59 7.77 9.46
CA GLU A 44 -20.97 8.22 9.67
C GLU A 44 -21.90 7.04 9.96
N ALA A 45 -21.77 5.95 9.19
CA ALA A 45 -22.53 4.71 9.45
C ALA A 45 -22.22 4.11 10.84
N MET A 46 -20.96 4.16 11.29
CA MET A 46 -20.60 3.72 12.64
C MET A 46 -21.27 4.56 13.72
N LYS A 47 -21.27 5.89 13.57
CA LYS A 47 -21.93 6.80 14.51
C LYS A 47 -23.44 6.54 14.59
N GLN A 48 -24.08 6.31 13.45
CA GLN A 48 -25.50 5.95 13.38
C GLN A 48 -25.81 4.61 14.07
N ALA A 49 -24.87 3.67 14.04
CA ALA A 49 -24.93 2.41 14.77
C ALA A 49 -24.56 2.52 16.26
N GLY A 50 -24.27 3.71 16.78
CA GLY A 50 -23.85 3.93 18.16
C GLY A 50 -22.43 3.45 18.48
N LEU A 51 -21.60 3.22 17.44
CA LEU A 51 -20.20 2.81 17.58
C LEU A 51 -19.27 4.03 17.57
N GLU A 52 -18.22 3.98 18.39
CA GLU A 52 -17.17 4.99 18.35
C GLU A 52 -16.27 4.83 17.11
N PRO A 53 -15.90 5.91 16.41
CA PRO A 53 -14.92 5.84 15.34
C PRO A 53 -13.56 5.31 15.83
N PRO A 54 -12.75 4.67 14.97
CA PRO A 54 -11.44 4.15 15.35
C PRO A 54 -10.51 5.26 15.87
N LEU A 55 -9.63 4.88 16.79
CA LEU A 55 -8.60 5.73 17.38
C LEU A 55 -7.23 5.40 16.80
N LEU A 56 -6.58 6.40 16.21
CA LEU A 56 -5.18 6.39 15.84
C LEU A 56 -4.35 7.09 16.92
N VAL A 57 -3.33 6.41 17.43
CA VAL A 57 -2.31 6.98 18.31
C VAL A 57 -1.04 7.28 17.50
N GLY A 58 -0.56 8.51 17.54
CA GLY A 58 0.73 8.90 17.00
C GLY A 58 1.78 9.00 18.11
N LEU A 59 2.95 8.39 17.91
CA LEU A 59 4.10 8.50 18.80
C LEU A 59 5.17 9.40 18.18
N LEU A 60 5.43 10.55 18.81
CA LEU A 60 6.44 11.51 18.37
C LEU A 60 7.50 11.66 19.46
N ALA A 61 8.73 11.24 19.15
CA ALA A 61 9.85 11.23 20.09
C ALA A 61 11.10 11.89 19.50
N ASN A 62 10.92 12.84 18.58
CA ASN A 62 12.00 13.62 17.99
C ASN A 62 11.65 15.11 17.95
N ASN A 63 12.69 15.94 17.83
CA ASN A 63 12.57 17.40 17.76
C ASN A 63 12.56 17.93 16.32
N ASP A 64 12.32 17.09 15.32
CA ASP A 64 12.27 17.53 13.92
C ASP A 64 10.99 18.34 13.65
N PRO A 65 11.09 19.64 13.29
CA PRO A 65 9.91 20.44 12.95
C PRO A 65 9.07 19.85 11.83
N ALA A 66 9.69 19.13 10.88
CA ALA A 66 8.98 18.49 9.78
C ALA A 66 8.14 17.29 10.27
N ALA A 67 8.69 16.47 11.17
CA ALA A 67 7.97 15.36 11.78
C ALA A 67 6.80 15.85 12.63
N LYS A 68 7.00 16.88 13.46
CA LYS A 68 5.93 17.52 14.25
C LYS A 68 4.81 18.06 13.36
N GLN A 69 5.16 18.79 12.31
CA GLN A 69 4.18 19.33 11.36
C GLN A 69 3.40 18.20 10.67
N TYR A 70 4.08 17.11 10.30
CA TYR A 70 3.44 15.96 9.68
C TYR A 70 2.47 15.24 10.63
N ALA A 71 2.84 15.11 11.91
CA ALA A 71 1.96 14.57 12.96
C ALA A 71 0.71 15.41 13.16
N GLU A 72 0.86 16.75 13.21
CA GLU A 72 -0.26 17.68 13.32
C GLU A 72 -1.20 17.61 12.10
N TRP A 73 -0.64 17.52 10.88
CA TRP A 73 -1.42 17.37 9.64
C TRP A 73 -2.18 16.05 9.58
N THR A 74 -1.54 14.95 10.00
CA THR A 74 -2.18 13.63 10.12
C THR A 74 -3.38 13.72 11.06
N GLY A 75 -3.19 14.30 12.26
CA GLY A 75 -4.28 14.49 13.21
C GLY A 75 -5.40 15.39 12.69
N LYS A 76 -5.07 16.45 11.94
CA LYS A 76 -6.07 17.32 11.31
C LYS A 76 -6.89 16.57 10.25
N ALA A 77 -6.24 15.73 9.44
CA ALA A 77 -6.93 14.93 8.43
C ALA A 77 -7.88 13.90 9.07
N CYS A 78 -7.39 13.14 10.05
CA CYS A 78 -8.20 12.14 10.75
C CYS A 78 -9.45 12.77 11.38
N ARG A 79 -9.29 13.89 12.10
CA ARG A 79 -10.43 14.61 12.69
C ARG A 79 -11.39 15.16 11.64
N ALA A 80 -10.89 15.68 10.52
CA ALA A 80 -11.73 16.17 9.42
C ALA A 80 -12.53 15.05 8.73
N ASP A 81 -12.04 13.82 8.83
CA ASP A 81 -12.68 12.62 8.26
C ASP A 81 -13.48 11.84 9.31
N GLY A 82 -13.57 12.37 10.53
CA GLY A 82 -14.41 11.88 11.62
C GLY A 82 -13.78 10.76 12.46
N LEU A 83 -12.50 10.46 12.23
CA LEU A 83 -11.69 9.52 13.00
C LEU A 83 -11.17 10.19 14.28
N ARG A 84 -10.85 9.38 15.30
CA ARG A 84 -10.21 9.85 16.52
C ARG A 84 -8.68 9.81 16.34
N TYR A 85 -8.01 10.81 16.90
CA TYR A 85 -6.56 10.93 16.85
C TYR A 85 -6.00 11.46 18.16
N GLU A 86 -5.00 10.79 18.70
CA GLU A 86 -4.24 11.16 19.88
C GLU A 86 -2.75 11.23 19.52
N LEU A 87 -2.09 12.34 19.83
CA LEU A 87 -0.64 12.47 19.67
C LEU A 87 0.01 12.40 21.04
N ARG A 88 0.85 11.38 21.24
CA ARG A 88 1.73 11.23 22.40
C ARG A 88 3.10 11.77 22.02
N THR A 89 3.42 12.95 22.51
CA THR A 89 4.76 13.53 22.40
C THR A 89 5.58 13.06 23.60
N LEU A 90 6.78 12.56 23.33
CA LEU A 90 7.70 12.07 24.34
C LEU A 90 8.91 13.00 24.38
N ASP A 91 9.32 13.38 25.59
CA ASP A 91 10.42 14.31 25.80
C ASP A 91 11.77 13.64 25.48
N GLU A 92 11.93 12.37 25.88
CA GLU A 92 13.13 11.59 25.66
C GLU A 92 12.89 10.45 24.65
N PRO A 93 13.75 10.29 23.63
CA PRO A 93 13.64 9.20 22.65
C PRO A 93 13.50 7.81 23.28
N ILE A 94 14.19 7.57 24.40
CA ILE A 94 14.23 6.28 25.09
C ILE A 94 12.86 5.82 25.60
N ASP A 95 11.94 6.75 25.87
CA ASP A 95 10.61 6.44 26.42
C ASP A 95 9.63 5.88 25.36
N VAL A 96 10.01 5.93 24.08
CA VAL A 96 9.12 5.52 22.98
C VAL A 96 8.77 4.04 23.00
N GLU A 97 9.69 3.19 23.46
CA GLU A 97 9.44 1.76 23.56
C GLU A 97 8.33 1.46 24.57
N ALA A 98 8.40 2.07 25.76
CA ALA A 98 7.38 1.91 26.79
C ALA A 98 6.02 2.43 26.32
N ALA A 99 5.99 3.63 25.72
CA ALA A 99 4.77 4.21 25.17
C ALA A 99 4.15 3.37 24.03
N LEU A 100 5.00 2.70 23.23
CA LEU A 100 4.57 1.78 22.18
C LEU A 100 3.98 0.50 22.77
N ILE A 101 4.60 -0.08 23.79
CA ILE A 101 4.07 -1.25 24.50
C ILE A 101 2.70 -0.91 25.10
N ASP A 102 2.57 0.21 25.80
CA ASP A 102 1.30 0.68 26.37
C ASP A 102 0.23 0.88 25.28
N ALA A 103 0.59 1.46 24.13
CA ALA A 103 -0.33 1.64 23.00
C ALA A 103 -0.76 0.32 22.35
N ASN A 104 0.13 -0.67 22.27
CA ASN A 104 -0.17 -1.99 21.73
C ASN A 104 -1.17 -2.77 22.61
N GLU A 105 -1.14 -2.55 23.92
CA GLU A 105 -1.97 -3.26 24.90
C GLU A 105 -3.30 -2.56 25.22
N ASP A 106 -3.43 -1.26 24.91
CA ASP A 106 -4.65 -0.49 25.18
C ASP A 106 -5.80 -0.90 24.21
N PRO A 107 -6.89 -1.51 24.70
CA PRO A 107 -8.01 -1.95 23.85
C PRO A 107 -8.79 -0.81 23.20
N ARG A 108 -8.52 0.45 23.58
CA ARG A 108 -9.10 1.65 22.94
C ARG A 108 -8.30 2.08 21.70
N VAL A 109 -7.08 1.59 21.53
CA VAL A 109 -6.18 1.94 20.43
C VAL A 109 -6.38 0.97 19.28
N HIS A 110 -6.75 1.51 18.12
CA HIS A 110 -7.09 0.73 16.93
C HIS A 110 -6.01 0.82 15.86
N GLY A 111 -5.12 1.80 15.99
CA GLY A 111 -3.99 2.02 15.10
C GLY A 111 -2.90 2.84 15.76
N ILE A 112 -1.66 2.59 15.37
CA ILE A 112 -0.44 3.22 15.86
C ILE A 112 0.39 3.67 14.66
N ILE A 113 0.83 4.94 14.68
CA ILE A 113 1.85 5.49 13.78
C ILE A 113 3.02 5.99 14.61
N VAL A 114 4.25 5.69 14.18
CA VAL A 114 5.48 6.16 14.82
C VAL A 114 6.19 7.12 13.88
N TYR A 115 6.52 8.32 14.36
CA TYR A 115 7.14 9.36 13.54
C TYR A 115 8.67 9.22 13.55
N TYR A 116 9.21 8.52 12.56
CA TYR A 116 10.65 8.35 12.33
C TYR A 116 11.30 9.57 11.65
N PRO A 117 12.63 9.72 11.72
CA PRO A 117 13.57 8.95 12.54
C PRO A 117 13.52 9.35 14.03
N ILE A 118 13.77 8.42 14.94
CA ILE A 118 13.85 8.70 16.39
C ILE A 118 15.31 8.62 16.85
N PHE A 119 15.97 7.49 16.57
CA PHE A 119 17.36 7.24 16.96
C PHE A 119 18.35 7.38 15.79
N GLY A 120 17.88 7.78 14.61
CA GLY A 120 18.73 7.99 13.43
C GLY A 120 19.11 6.68 12.74
N GLN A 121 20.32 6.61 12.20
CA GLN A 121 20.84 5.44 11.46
C GLN A 121 22.00 4.76 12.21
N GLU A 122 22.14 5.03 13.51
CA GLU A 122 23.16 4.40 14.33
C GLU A 122 22.79 2.94 14.61
N GLU A 123 23.77 2.05 14.50
CA GLU A 123 23.60 0.65 14.87
C GLU A 123 23.24 0.54 16.35
N SER A 124 22.33 -0.36 16.68
CA SER A 124 21.85 -0.59 18.04
C SER A 124 22.06 -2.04 18.43
N PHE A 125 21.92 -2.36 19.73
CA PHE A 125 21.93 -3.74 20.20
C PHE A 125 20.88 -4.63 19.52
N SER A 126 19.82 -4.02 18.96
CA SER A 126 18.73 -4.71 18.26
C SER A 126 18.96 -4.89 16.75
N GLY A 127 20.15 -4.52 16.24
CA GLY A 127 20.52 -4.64 14.83
C GLY A 127 20.80 -3.29 14.16
N SER A 128 20.46 -3.19 12.86
CA SER A 128 20.84 -2.06 12.01
C SER A 128 20.43 -0.67 12.52
N SER A 129 19.28 -0.56 13.19
CA SER A 129 18.89 0.66 13.92
C SER A 129 17.83 0.35 14.98
N GLN A 130 17.76 1.17 16.04
CA GLN A 130 16.69 1.06 17.04
C GLN A 130 15.31 1.40 16.46
N ASP A 131 15.27 2.26 15.43
CA ASP A 131 14.05 2.56 14.67
C ASP A 131 13.49 1.31 13.96
N ASP A 132 14.35 0.44 13.42
CA ASP A 132 13.92 -0.82 12.81
C ASP A 132 13.28 -1.77 13.81
N TYR A 133 13.83 -1.83 15.03
CA TYR A 133 13.29 -2.62 16.13
C TYR A 133 11.93 -2.09 16.59
N LEU A 134 11.80 -0.78 16.78
CA LEU A 134 10.52 -0.15 17.15
C LEU A 134 9.44 -0.41 16.10
N ARG A 135 9.78 -0.27 14.82
CA ARG A 135 8.88 -0.56 13.69
C ARG A 135 8.37 -1.99 13.72
N ASP A 136 9.25 -2.94 14.03
CA ASP A 136 8.88 -4.36 14.09
C ASP A 136 8.17 -4.74 15.40
N THR A 137 8.21 -3.88 16.42
CA THR A 137 7.50 -4.01 17.71
C THR A 137 6.05 -3.50 17.64
N VAL A 138 5.70 -2.67 16.65
CA VAL A 138 4.30 -2.28 16.42
C VAL A 138 3.48 -3.53 16.12
N SER A 139 2.44 -3.77 16.92
CA SER A 139 1.55 -4.92 16.75
C SER A 139 0.94 -4.89 15.35
N PHE A 140 0.98 -6.00 14.62
CA PHE A 140 0.35 -6.08 13.31
C PHE A 140 -1.15 -5.76 13.35
N LYS A 141 -1.82 -5.91 14.51
CA LYS A 141 -3.24 -5.56 14.66
C LYS A 141 -3.50 -4.05 14.75
N CYS A 142 -2.45 -3.26 14.99
CA CYS A 142 -2.51 -1.81 15.17
C CYS A 142 -1.56 -1.06 14.22
N ASP A 143 -0.72 -1.74 13.44
CA ASP A 143 0.21 -1.11 12.50
C ASP A 143 -0.51 -0.54 11.26
N VAL A 144 -0.92 0.74 11.33
CA VAL A 144 -1.64 1.41 10.23
C VAL A 144 -0.74 1.71 9.04
N GLU A 145 0.57 1.73 9.25
CA GLU A 145 1.53 1.98 8.19
C GLU A 145 1.84 0.72 7.41
N GLY A 146 1.59 -0.48 7.95
CA GLY A 146 1.84 -1.76 7.30
C GLY A 146 3.33 -2.12 7.24
N LEU A 147 4.12 -1.61 8.18
CA LEU A 147 5.57 -1.62 8.20
C LEU A 147 6.21 -2.68 9.10
N CYS A 148 5.45 -3.29 10.02
CA CYS A 148 5.96 -4.35 10.88
C CYS A 148 6.46 -5.55 10.06
N HIS A 149 7.34 -6.33 10.66
CA HIS A 149 7.94 -7.51 10.02
C HIS A 149 6.91 -8.44 9.36
N THR A 150 5.78 -8.70 10.03
CA THR A 150 4.70 -9.56 9.53
C THR A 150 4.15 -9.08 8.19
N TYR A 151 3.78 -7.80 8.08
CA TYR A 151 3.20 -7.27 6.85
C TYR A 151 4.22 -7.15 5.72
N ARG A 152 5.46 -6.71 6.02
CA ARG A 152 6.53 -6.68 5.02
C ARG A 152 6.86 -8.06 4.47
N THR A 153 7.03 -9.06 5.35
CA THR A 153 7.33 -10.44 4.94
C THR A 153 6.18 -11.03 4.11
N ASN A 154 4.93 -10.81 4.51
CA ASN A 154 3.77 -11.27 3.75
C ASN A 154 3.68 -10.60 2.38
N LEU A 155 3.97 -9.29 2.30
CA LEU A 155 4.04 -8.57 1.03
C LEU A 155 5.07 -9.20 0.08
N TYR A 156 6.30 -9.43 0.54
CA TYR A 156 7.36 -10.00 -0.30
C TYR A 156 7.06 -11.43 -0.75
N ARG A 157 6.35 -12.20 0.07
CA ARG A 157 5.89 -13.56 -0.25
C ARG A 157 4.56 -13.58 -1.00
N ASN A 158 4.00 -12.42 -1.32
CA ASN A 158 2.70 -12.27 -1.98
C ASN A 158 1.54 -12.96 -1.22
N VAL A 159 1.65 -13.06 0.11
CA VAL A 159 0.63 -13.61 1.02
C VAL A 159 -0.47 -12.56 1.22
N ARG A 160 -1.72 -12.98 1.03
CA ARG A 160 -2.87 -12.05 1.01
C ARG A 160 -3.63 -11.96 2.33
N TYR A 161 -3.49 -12.97 3.19
CA TYR A 161 -4.25 -13.09 4.43
C TYR A 161 -3.34 -13.50 5.58
N VAL A 162 -3.55 -12.92 6.76
CA VAL A 162 -2.78 -13.25 7.97
C VAL A 162 -3.33 -14.46 8.71
N ASP A 163 -4.57 -14.88 8.43
CA ASP A 163 -5.32 -15.90 9.16
C ASP A 163 -5.57 -17.17 8.33
N TYR A 164 -4.60 -17.59 7.50
CA TYR A 164 -4.70 -18.84 6.76
C TYR A 164 -4.99 -20.04 7.69
N PRO A 165 -5.90 -20.96 7.34
CA PRO A 165 -6.64 -21.06 6.05
C PRO A 165 -7.97 -20.29 5.99
N SER A 166 -8.38 -19.64 7.08
CA SER A 166 -9.68 -18.96 7.17
C SER A 166 -9.82 -17.81 6.17
N ASN A 167 -8.72 -17.14 5.83
CA ASN A 167 -8.66 -16.09 4.80
C ASN A 167 -9.70 -14.97 4.96
N ASN A 168 -9.98 -14.57 6.20
CA ASN A 168 -10.91 -13.48 6.50
C ASN A 168 -10.17 -12.15 6.78
N GLN A 169 -8.90 -12.22 7.18
CA GLN A 169 -8.11 -11.07 7.60
C GLN A 169 -7.01 -10.76 6.59
N LYS A 170 -7.24 -9.73 5.76
CA LYS A 170 -6.27 -9.36 4.70
C LYS A 170 -5.02 -8.71 5.31
N CYS A 171 -3.86 -9.06 4.74
CA CYS A 171 -2.62 -8.34 5.01
C CYS A 171 -2.77 -6.85 4.64
N LEU A 172 -2.25 -5.98 5.51
CA LEU A 172 -2.07 -4.57 5.15
C LEU A 172 -0.86 -4.42 4.23
N LEU A 173 -0.86 -3.32 3.48
CA LEU A 173 0.22 -2.94 2.59
C LEU A 173 0.81 -1.61 3.08
N PRO A 174 2.13 -1.39 2.93
CA PRO A 174 2.78 -0.14 3.32
C PRO A 174 2.09 1.08 2.73
N CYS A 175 1.59 1.99 3.58
CA CYS A 175 0.67 3.06 3.15
C CYS A 175 1.29 4.00 2.10
N THR A 176 2.60 4.27 2.18
CA THR A 176 3.32 5.10 1.20
C THR A 176 3.57 4.37 -0.13
N ALA A 177 3.92 3.07 -0.10
CA ALA A 177 4.04 2.30 -1.33
C ALA A 177 2.67 2.12 -2.00
N LEU A 178 1.62 1.90 -1.19
CA LEU A 178 0.24 1.84 -1.64
C LEU A 178 -0.24 3.16 -2.23
N SER A 179 0.17 4.31 -1.67
CA SER A 179 -0.21 5.62 -2.20
C SER A 179 0.36 5.86 -3.60
N VAL A 180 1.61 5.47 -3.85
CA VAL A 180 2.21 5.47 -5.19
C VAL A 180 1.42 4.57 -6.14
N VAL A 181 1.08 3.35 -5.74
CA VAL A 181 0.26 2.46 -6.57
C VAL A 181 -1.09 3.11 -6.91
N LYS A 182 -1.77 3.75 -5.96
CA LYS A 182 -3.06 4.44 -6.21
C LYS A 182 -2.92 5.65 -7.12
N LEU A 183 -1.82 6.38 -7.00
CA LEU A 183 -1.49 7.47 -7.92
C LEU A 183 -1.23 6.95 -9.34
N LEU A 184 -0.49 5.85 -9.50
CA LEU A 184 -0.24 5.21 -10.79
C LEU A 184 -1.52 4.62 -11.39
N GLU A 185 -2.42 4.05 -10.59
CA GLU A 185 -3.74 3.59 -11.05
C GLU A 185 -4.61 4.73 -11.63
N ALA A 186 -4.40 5.97 -11.16
CA ALA A 186 -5.08 7.16 -11.67
C ALA A 186 -4.36 7.81 -12.86
N CYS A 187 -3.10 7.45 -13.12
CA CYS A 187 -2.31 7.98 -14.23
C CYS A 187 -2.61 7.24 -15.55
N PRO A 188 -2.82 7.98 -16.66
CA PRO A 188 -3.00 7.38 -17.98
C PRO A 188 -1.82 6.50 -18.37
N GLY A 189 -2.13 5.35 -18.96
CA GLY A 189 -1.12 4.47 -19.54
C GLY A 189 -0.19 3.81 -18.52
N CYS A 190 -0.36 4.01 -17.21
CA CYS A 190 0.39 3.28 -16.19
C CYS A 190 -0.17 1.86 -16.00
N TYR A 191 -1.40 1.75 -15.49
CA TYR A 191 -2.09 0.48 -15.24
C TYR A 191 -3.03 0.10 -16.38
N ASP A 192 -2.92 -1.12 -16.89
CA ASP A 192 -3.85 -1.69 -17.86
C ASP A 192 -4.99 -2.43 -17.14
N SER A 193 -6.18 -1.83 -17.15
CA SER A 193 -7.36 -2.41 -16.50
C SER A 193 -7.97 -3.58 -17.28
N SER A 194 -7.56 -3.82 -18.53
CA SER A 194 -8.00 -4.99 -19.31
C SER A 194 -7.26 -6.27 -18.90
N LYS A 195 -6.10 -6.14 -18.24
CA LYS A 195 -5.29 -7.26 -17.75
C LYS A 195 -5.80 -7.76 -16.38
N PRO A 196 -5.61 -9.06 -16.09
CA PRO A 196 -6.01 -9.63 -14.80
C PRO A 196 -5.20 -9.01 -13.65
N VAL A 197 -5.76 -9.14 -12.43
CA VAL A 197 -5.07 -8.77 -11.19
C VAL A 197 -3.71 -9.48 -11.10
N GLY A 198 -2.66 -8.77 -10.68
CA GLY A 198 -1.28 -9.29 -10.66
C GLY A 198 -0.55 -9.19 -12.00
N ARG A 199 -1.18 -8.69 -13.07
CA ARG A 199 -0.55 -8.48 -14.38
C ARG A 199 -0.84 -7.10 -15.00
N LYS A 200 -1.41 -6.18 -14.23
CA LYS A 200 -1.83 -4.86 -14.73
C LYS A 200 -0.68 -3.96 -15.18
N LEU A 201 0.53 -4.25 -14.73
CA LEU A 201 1.76 -3.56 -15.13
C LEU A 201 2.63 -4.39 -16.08
N GLU A 202 2.13 -5.51 -16.60
CA GLU A 202 2.90 -6.32 -17.53
C GLU A 202 3.33 -5.53 -18.77
N GLY A 203 4.62 -5.63 -19.11
CA GLY A 203 5.24 -4.87 -20.20
C GLY A 203 5.68 -3.46 -19.79
N LYS A 204 5.47 -3.05 -18.53
CA LYS A 204 6.00 -1.79 -17.99
C LYS A 204 7.39 -2.03 -17.40
N THR A 205 8.32 -1.14 -17.74
CA THR A 205 9.58 -0.99 -17.03
C THR A 205 9.47 0.21 -16.08
N VAL A 206 9.87 0.00 -14.84
CA VAL A 206 9.82 0.99 -13.75
C VAL A 206 11.21 1.13 -13.13
N THR A 207 11.62 2.35 -12.80
CA THR A 207 12.79 2.59 -11.95
C THR A 207 12.35 3.19 -10.63
N VAL A 208 12.79 2.59 -9.51
CA VAL A 208 12.62 3.11 -8.15
C VAL A 208 14.00 3.49 -7.61
N ILE A 209 14.24 4.79 -7.46
CA ILE A 209 15.47 5.37 -6.90
C ILE A 209 15.27 5.61 -5.41
N ASN A 210 15.32 4.50 -4.67
CA ASN A 210 15.26 4.34 -3.23
C ASN A 210 15.09 2.82 -2.97
N ARG A 211 15.81 2.24 -2.01
CA ARG A 211 15.62 0.84 -1.59
C ARG A 211 15.43 0.68 -0.07
N SER A 212 14.89 1.71 0.59
CA SER A 212 14.56 1.68 2.01
C SER A 212 13.49 0.65 2.32
N GLU A 213 13.48 0.17 3.56
CA GLU A 213 12.47 -0.74 4.09
C GLU A 213 11.08 -0.13 4.20
N ILE A 214 11.00 1.20 4.24
CA ILE A 214 9.75 1.93 4.46
C ILE A 214 9.00 2.14 3.13
N VAL A 215 9.72 2.45 2.05
CA VAL A 215 9.10 2.82 0.77
C VAL A 215 9.68 2.05 -0.41
N GLY A 216 10.99 2.15 -0.63
CA GLY A 216 11.62 1.70 -1.87
C GLY A 216 11.45 0.21 -2.16
N ARG A 217 11.87 -0.64 -1.22
CA ARG A 217 11.80 -2.10 -1.38
C ARG A 217 10.36 -2.63 -1.42
N PRO A 218 9.44 -2.19 -0.51
CA PRO A 218 8.03 -2.55 -0.63
C PRO A 218 7.39 -2.14 -1.95
N LEU A 219 7.64 -0.92 -2.42
CA LEU A 219 7.10 -0.42 -3.69
C LEU A 219 7.61 -1.25 -4.86
N ALA A 220 8.90 -1.53 -4.93
CA ALA A 220 9.48 -2.34 -5.99
C ALA A 220 8.85 -3.74 -6.04
N ALA A 221 8.66 -4.37 -4.87
CA ALA A 221 8.00 -5.66 -4.78
C ALA A 221 6.52 -5.61 -5.21
N MET A 222 5.76 -4.59 -4.79
CA MET A 222 4.36 -4.40 -5.16
C MET A 222 4.19 -4.28 -6.69
N LEU A 223 5.01 -3.44 -7.33
CA LEU A 223 4.94 -3.20 -8.77
C LEU A 223 5.37 -4.44 -9.56
N ALA A 224 6.42 -5.14 -9.11
CA ALA A 224 6.87 -6.38 -9.74
C ALA A 224 5.83 -7.51 -9.60
N ASN A 225 5.15 -7.60 -8.45
CA ASN A 225 4.05 -8.55 -8.24
C ASN A 225 2.82 -8.24 -9.10
N ASP A 226 2.70 -7.03 -9.63
CA ASP A 226 1.69 -6.62 -10.62
C ASP A 226 2.16 -6.78 -12.07
N GLY A 227 3.36 -7.34 -12.28
CA GLY A 227 3.88 -7.74 -13.60
C GLY A 227 4.90 -6.79 -14.23
N ALA A 228 5.28 -5.70 -13.56
CA ALA A 228 6.34 -4.81 -14.06
C ALA A 228 7.73 -5.44 -13.92
N ASP A 229 8.63 -4.99 -14.80
CA ASP A 229 10.08 -5.08 -14.57
C ASP A 229 10.52 -3.85 -13.79
N VAL A 230 11.04 -4.05 -12.57
CA VAL A 230 11.36 -2.93 -11.68
C VAL A 230 12.85 -2.89 -11.36
N TYR A 231 13.54 -1.86 -11.86
CA TYR A 231 14.89 -1.52 -11.42
C TYR A 231 14.82 -0.82 -10.06
N SER A 232 15.33 -1.48 -9.03
CA SER A 232 15.51 -0.91 -7.69
C SER A 232 16.94 -0.42 -7.54
N VAL A 233 17.09 0.91 -7.58
CA VAL A 233 18.34 1.63 -7.52
C VAL A 233 18.60 2.08 -6.09
N ASP A 234 19.82 1.85 -5.64
CA ASP A 234 20.35 2.26 -4.34
C ASP A 234 21.78 2.79 -4.54
N ILE A 235 22.38 3.33 -3.47
CA ILE A 235 23.67 4.02 -3.51
C ILE A 235 24.76 3.16 -4.14
N ASN A 236 24.81 1.87 -3.79
CA ASN A 236 25.93 0.98 -4.14
C ASN A 236 25.56 -0.15 -5.12
N SER A 237 24.28 -0.30 -5.48
CA SER A 237 23.88 -1.40 -6.35
C SER A 237 22.50 -1.23 -6.97
N ILE A 238 22.31 -1.89 -8.10
CA ILE A 238 21.04 -1.95 -8.82
C ILE A 238 20.59 -3.41 -8.88
N TYR A 239 19.31 -3.63 -8.60
CA TYR A 239 18.67 -4.92 -8.83
C TYR A 239 17.45 -4.76 -9.73
N LEU A 240 17.17 -5.78 -10.53
CA LEU A 240 15.93 -5.93 -11.28
C LEU A 240 15.02 -6.92 -10.56
N PHE A 241 13.86 -6.43 -10.11
CA PHE A 241 12.75 -7.25 -9.62
C PHE A 241 11.90 -7.65 -10.82
N ARG A 242 11.84 -8.95 -11.11
CA ARG A 242 11.09 -9.52 -12.23
C ARG A 242 10.52 -10.88 -11.85
N GLY A 243 9.22 -11.08 -12.06
CA GLY A 243 8.56 -12.38 -11.84
C GLY A 243 8.76 -12.94 -10.42
N GLY A 244 8.72 -12.07 -9.40
CA GLY A 244 8.94 -12.45 -8.00
C GLY A 244 10.39 -12.81 -7.65
N ARG A 245 11.35 -12.53 -8.53
CA ARG A 245 12.79 -12.78 -8.32
C ARG A 245 13.57 -11.48 -8.34
N LEU A 246 14.70 -11.50 -7.64
CA LEU A 246 15.64 -10.40 -7.55
C LEU A 246 16.91 -10.76 -8.35
N HIS A 247 17.26 -9.92 -9.33
CA HIS A 247 18.42 -10.11 -10.19
C HIS A 247 19.41 -8.96 -10.01
N PRO A 248 20.68 -9.20 -9.62
CA PRO A 248 21.67 -8.14 -9.59
C PRO A 248 21.99 -7.64 -11.01
N CYS A 249 22.13 -6.32 -11.16
CA CYS A 249 22.45 -5.68 -12.43
C CYS A 249 23.77 -4.92 -12.31
N HIS A 250 24.88 -5.59 -12.63
CA HIS A 250 26.22 -5.02 -12.50
C HIS A 250 26.57 -4.02 -13.62
N ASP A 251 25.96 -4.19 -14.80
CA ASP A 251 26.24 -3.37 -15.99
C ASP A 251 25.24 -2.21 -16.17
N GLU A 252 24.29 -2.04 -15.25
CA GLU A 252 23.31 -0.95 -15.31
C GLU A 252 23.78 0.24 -14.47
N THR A 253 23.39 1.43 -14.90
CA THR A 253 23.57 2.69 -14.17
C THR A 253 22.19 3.27 -13.83
N PRO A 254 22.07 4.19 -12.86
CA PRO A 254 20.81 4.89 -12.62
C PRO A 254 20.24 5.54 -13.88
N GLU A 255 21.12 6.12 -14.70
CA GLU A 255 20.77 6.72 -16.00
C GLU A 255 20.20 5.70 -16.99
N SER A 256 20.85 4.55 -17.18
CA SER A 256 20.37 3.53 -18.11
C SER A 256 19.02 2.94 -17.68
N CYS A 257 18.81 2.71 -16.37
CA CYS A 257 17.54 2.28 -15.81
C CYS A 257 16.44 3.31 -16.07
N VAL A 258 16.70 4.59 -15.78
CA VAL A 258 15.73 5.68 -15.97
C VAL A 258 15.35 5.82 -17.45
N ARG A 259 16.32 5.76 -18.37
CA ARG A 259 16.04 5.84 -19.81
C ARG A 259 15.20 4.69 -20.35
N LYS A 260 15.29 3.50 -19.75
CA LYS A 260 14.48 2.32 -20.13
C LYS A 260 13.07 2.37 -19.54
N SER A 261 12.81 3.26 -18.58
CA SER A 261 11.60 3.20 -17.75
C SER A 261 10.49 4.12 -18.23
N SER A 262 9.28 3.58 -18.27
CA SER A 262 8.05 4.35 -18.51
C SER A 262 7.48 4.99 -17.24
N ILE A 263 7.94 4.52 -16.08
CA ILE A 263 7.58 5.05 -14.76
C ILE A 263 8.87 5.21 -13.95
N VAL A 264 9.07 6.36 -13.33
CA VAL A 264 10.24 6.66 -12.49
C VAL A 264 9.76 7.16 -11.14
N VAL A 265 10.15 6.49 -10.08
CA VAL A 265 9.85 6.89 -8.70
C VAL A 265 11.15 7.26 -8.01
N THR A 266 11.25 8.48 -7.48
CA THR A 266 12.43 8.95 -6.73
C THR A 266 12.05 9.26 -5.29
N GLY A 267 12.86 8.76 -4.35
CA GLY A 267 12.61 8.88 -2.91
C GLY A 267 13.86 9.19 -2.11
N VAL A 268 14.87 9.81 -2.70
CA VAL A 268 16.17 10.02 -2.04
C VAL A 268 16.04 11.05 -0.90
N PRO A 269 16.37 10.70 0.37
CA PRO A 269 16.09 11.54 1.53
C PRO A 269 17.17 12.62 1.76
N THR A 270 17.66 13.27 0.72
CA THR A 270 18.62 14.39 0.84
C THR A 270 18.31 15.53 -0.11
N LYS A 271 18.43 16.76 0.40
CA LYS A 271 18.28 18.00 -0.37
C LYS A 271 19.34 18.17 -1.47
N ASN A 272 20.45 17.41 -1.42
CA ASN A 272 21.55 17.52 -2.36
C ASN A 272 21.34 16.67 -3.62
N TYR A 273 20.40 15.72 -3.59
CA TYR A 273 20.12 14.88 -4.73
C TYR A 273 19.16 15.56 -5.71
N ARG A 274 19.46 15.47 -7.00
CA ARG A 274 18.55 15.85 -8.09
C ARG A 274 18.46 14.72 -9.10
N LEU A 275 17.24 14.36 -9.49
CA LEU A 275 16.99 13.48 -10.62
C LEU A 275 17.25 14.25 -11.91
N PRO A 276 18.25 13.87 -12.73
CA PRO A 276 18.55 14.57 -13.97
C PRO A 276 17.43 14.40 -14.99
N THR A 277 16.84 15.51 -15.43
CA THR A 277 15.68 15.49 -16.32
C THR A 277 16.00 15.00 -17.73
N GLU A 278 17.27 15.09 -18.15
CA GLU A 278 17.79 14.58 -19.42
C GLU A 278 17.79 13.04 -19.53
N TRP A 279 17.59 12.34 -18.41
CA TRP A 279 17.39 10.89 -18.42
C TRP A 279 15.95 10.50 -18.75
N ILE A 280 14.99 11.41 -18.51
CA ILE A 280 13.55 11.14 -18.63
C ILE A 280 13.11 11.12 -20.08
N GLN A 281 12.40 10.07 -20.47
CA GLN A 281 11.85 9.92 -21.82
C GLN A 281 10.47 10.58 -21.94
N LYS A 282 10.02 10.83 -23.18
CA LYS A 282 8.65 11.26 -23.45
C LYS A 282 7.64 10.25 -22.90
N ASN A 283 6.45 10.72 -22.52
CA ASN A 283 5.38 9.89 -21.95
C ASN A 283 5.74 9.17 -20.63
N THR A 284 6.78 9.60 -19.92
CA THR A 284 7.17 9.01 -18.63
C THR A 284 6.30 9.56 -17.51
N THR A 285 5.86 8.69 -16.60
CA THR A 285 5.26 9.13 -15.32
C THR A 285 6.35 9.21 -14.26
N VAL A 286 6.55 10.40 -13.68
CA VAL A 286 7.56 10.66 -12.64
C VAL A 286 6.88 10.94 -11.31
N VAL A 287 7.27 10.21 -10.26
CA VAL A 287 6.73 10.33 -8.91
C VAL A 287 7.83 10.68 -7.93
N ASN A 288 7.69 11.79 -7.22
CA ASN A 288 8.58 12.13 -6.11
C ASN A 288 7.90 11.76 -4.78
N VAL A 289 8.50 10.81 -4.07
CA VAL A 289 8.07 10.38 -2.72
C VAL A 289 8.93 10.97 -1.61
N ALA A 290 10.02 11.68 -1.95
CA ALA A 290 10.85 12.35 -0.96
C ALA A 290 10.16 13.62 -0.43
N SER A 291 10.45 13.95 0.83
CA SER A 291 10.05 15.24 1.43
C SER A 291 10.77 16.45 0.80
N PHE A 292 11.84 16.20 0.04
CA PHE A 292 12.63 17.21 -0.65
C PHE A 292 12.23 17.36 -2.12
N LYS A 293 12.38 18.58 -2.65
CA LYS A 293 12.18 18.89 -4.07
C LYS A 293 13.38 18.40 -4.89
N ASN A 294 13.37 17.10 -5.18
CA ASN A 294 14.49 16.41 -5.84
C ASN A 294 14.38 16.39 -7.37
N VAL A 295 13.37 17.03 -7.93
CA VAL A 295 13.10 17.05 -9.36
C VAL A 295 12.93 18.50 -9.79
N ASP A 296 13.63 18.90 -10.84
CA ASP A 296 13.41 20.19 -11.49
C ASP A 296 12.09 20.13 -12.27
N GLU A 297 11.05 20.69 -11.68
CA GLU A 297 9.70 20.71 -12.25
C GLU A 297 9.63 21.50 -13.56
N GLU A 298 10.38 22.60 -13.69
CA GLU A 298 10.30 23.43 -14.89
C GLU A 298 10.89 22.70 -16.10
N SER A 299 12.06 22.08 -15.91
CA SER A 299 12.71 21.29 -16.97
C SER A 299 11.92 20.03 -17.30
N LEU A 300 11.36 19.35 -16.29
CA LEU A 300 10.58 18.14 -16.48
C LEU A 300 9.28 18.39 -17.27
N LEU A 301 8.57 19.48 -16.98
CA LEU A 301 7.29 19.79 -17.65
C LEU A 301 7.47 20.27 -19.09
N LYS A 302 8.70 20.52 -19.56
CA LYS A 302 9.00 20.76 -20.98
C LYS A 302 9.03 19.46 -21.81
N ILE A 303 9.09 18.30 -21.16
CA ILE A 303 9.14 17.00 -21.85
C ILE A 303 7.73 16.57 -22.27
N PRO A 304 7.48 16.32 -23.56
CA PRO A 304 6.15 15.96 -24.05
C PRO A 304 5.57 14.68 -23.41
N GLY A 305 4.30 14.73 -23.01
CA GLY A 305 3.56 13.59 -22.47
C GLY A 305 3.94 13.17 -21.04
N VAL A 306 4.89 13.85 -20.40
CA VAL A 306 5.28 13.51 -19.02
C VAL A 306 4.14 13.81 -18.06
N VAL A 307 3.91 12.90 -17.09
CA VAL A 307 3.04 13.14 -15.95
C VAL A 307 3.91 13.24 -14.71
N TYR A 308 3.89 14.38 -14.03
CA TYR A 308 4.68 14.61 -12.82
C TYR A 308 3.82 14.66 -11.56
N ILE A 309 4.17 13.83 -10.59
CA ILE A 309 3.58 13.79 -9.26
C ILE A 309 4.60 14.32 -8.26
N PRO A 310 4.45 15.57 -7.79
CA PRO A 310 5.49 16.22 -6.99
C PRO A 310 5.58 15.70 -5.55
N MET A 311 4.47 15.18 -5.03
CA MET A 311 4.31 14.76 -3.65
C MET A 311 3.18 13.74 -3.54
N VAL A 312 3.35 12.76 -2.65
CA VAL A 312 2.35 11.70 -2.41
C VAL A 312 1.60 11.83 -1.08
N GLY A 313 2.03 12.75 -0.20
CA GLY A 313 1.61 12.80 1.21
C GLY A 313 0.10 12.81 1.45
N LYS A 314 -0.69 13.54 0.64
CA LYS A 314 -2.16 13.56 0.77
C LYS A 314 -2.79 12.17 0.55
N VAL A 315 -2.27 11.41 -0.41
CA VAL A 315 -2.75 10.04 -0.68
C VAL A 315 -2.19 9.08 0.35
N THR A 316 -0.96 9.29 0.85
CA THR A 316 -0.42 8.51 1.97
C THR A 316 -1.30 8.59 3.21
N VAL A 317 -1.73 9.80 3.62
CA VAL A 317 -2.64 9.96 4.76
C VAL A 317 -4.00 9.26 4.52
N ALA A 318 -4.57 9.39 3.32
CA ALA A 318 -5.81 8.69 2.99
C ALA A 318 -5.65 7.15 2.99
N MET A 319 -4.48 6.62 2.58
CA MET A 319 -4.19 5.20 2.66
C MET A 319 -3.97 4.72 4.09
N LEU A 320 -3.36 5.57 4.93
CA LEU A 320 -3.20 5.31 6.37
C LEU A 320 -4.56 5.23 7.07
N GLU A 321 -5.47 6.17 6.81
CA GLU A 321 -6.84 6.14 7.36
C GLU A 321 -7.64 4.93 6.86
N ARG A 322 -7.46 4.56 5.59
CA ARG A 322 -8.05 3.33 5.03
C ARG A 322 -7.49 2.07 5.70
N ASN A 323 -6.19 2.05 6.01
CA ASN A 323 -5.56 0.96 6.76
C ASN A 323 -6.10 0.89 8.19
N LEU A 324 -6.28 2.02 8.88
CA LEU A 324 -6.91 2.10 10.20
C LEU A 324 -8.32 1.49 10.20
N MET A 325 -9.18 1.91 9.25
CA MET A 325 -10.52 1.34 9.11
C MET A 325 -10.47 -0.17 8.89
N ARG A 326 -9.50 -0.64 8.09
CA ARG A 326 -9.31 -2.07 7.81
C ARG A 326 -8.86 -2.87 9.04
N LEU A 327 -7.97 -2.30 9.86
CA LEU A 327 -7.55 -2.93 11.12
C LEU A 327 -8.72 -2.99 12.11
N TYR A 328 -9.46 -1.89 12.22
CA TYR A 328 -10.66 -1.84 13.05
C TYR A 328 -11.64 -2.95 12.68
N GLU A 329 -12.03 -3.04 11.41
CA GLU A 329 -12.96 -4.06 10.91
C GLU A 329 -12.47 -5.50 11.18
N GLN A 330 -11.16 -5.76 11.09
CA GLN A 330 -10.60 -7.11 11.20
C GLN A 330 -10.30 -7.58 12.62
N PHE A 331 -9.86 -6.68 13.50
CA PHE A 331 -9.27 -7.03 14.79
C PHE A 331 -10.00 -6.44 16.00
N HIS A 332 -10.75 -5.36 15.81
CA HIS A 332 -11.25 -4.56 16.94
C HIS A 332 -12.76 -4.34 16.93
N SER A 333 -13.41 -4.42 15.78
CA SER A 333 -14.86 -4.26 15.70
C SER A 333 -15.53 -5.36 16.53
N PRO A 334 -16.51 -5.02 17.39
CA PRO A 334 -17.34 -6.03 18.01
C PRO A 334 -18.03 -6.81 16.88
N ARG A 335 -17.78 -8.13 16.79
CA ARG A 335 -18.37 -8.97 15.74
C ARG A 335 -19.90 -8.83 15.84
N HIS A 336 -20.53 -8.28 14.80
CA HIS A 336 -21.98 -8.16 14.79
C HIS A 336 -22.59 -9.56 14.68
N PRO A 337 -23.61 -9.94 15.47
CA PRO A 337 -24.25 -11.26 15.38
C PRO A 337 -24.85 -11.60 14.00
N LEU A 338 -24.96 -10.63 13.10
CA LEU A 338 -25.48 -10.80 11.74
C LEU A 338 -24.41 -11.30 10.74
N ASP A 339 -23.12 -11.16 11.02
CA ASP A 339 -22.06 -11.75 10.16
C ASP A 339 -21.99 -13.28 10.30
N ALA A 340 -22.53 -13.83 11.40
CA ALA A 340 -22.60 -15.26 11.62
C ALA A 340 -23.59 -15.97 10.69
N SER A 341 -24.69 -15.30 10.27
CA SER A 341 -25.74 -15.94 9.46
C SER A 341 -25.39 -16.02 7.97
N SER A 342 -24.65 -15.03 7.45
CA SER A 342 -24.20 -15.01 6.05
C SER A 342 -23.07 -16.02 5.80
N ASN A 343 -22.15 -16.15 6.77
CA ASN A 343 -21.08 -17.16 6.72
C ASN A 343 -21.60 -18.59 6.88
N ASN A 344 -22.67 -18.81 7.65
CA ASN A 344 -23.25 -20.15 7.77
C ASN A 344 -23.91 -20.60 6.46
N MET A 345 -24.55 -19.68 5.74
CA MET A 345 -25.20 -19.98 4.46
C MET A 345 -24.18 -20.22 3.33
N LEU A 346 -23.08 -19.46 3.31
CA LEU A 346 -21.95 -19.68 2.39
C LEU A 346 -21.17 -20.97 2.72
N ALA A 347 -20.93 -21.26 4.00
CA ALA A 347 -20.27 -22.50 4.43
C ALA A 347 -21.11 -23.74 4.12
N LEU A 348 -22.44 -23.67 4.25
CA LEU A 348 -23.35 -24.75 3.86
C LEU A 348 -23.39 -24.93 2.33
N GLN A 349 -23.33 -23.84 1.56
CA GLN A 349 -23.23 -23.90 0.09
C GLN A 349 -21.88 -24.48 -0.36
N GLU A 350 -20.76 -24.10 0.27
CA GLU A 350 -19.45 -24.65 -0.04
C GLU A 350 -19.32 -26.13 0.37
N GLN A 351 -19.85 -26.54 1.53
CA GLN A 351 -19.92 -27.97 1.89
C GLN A 351 -20.75 -28.77 0.89
N SER A 352 -21.87 -28.23 0.41
CA SER A 352 -22.68 -28.89 -0.62
C SER A 352 -21.90 -29.04 -1.94
N ALA A 353 -21.16 -28.00 -2.37
CA ALA A 353 -20.35 -28.02 -3.58
C ALA A 353 -19.15 -28.98 -3.46
N TRP A 354 -18.52 -29.07 -2.29
CA TRP A 354 -17.46 -30.05 -2.01
C TRP A 354 -17.98 -31.49 -2.04
N SER A 355 -19.16 -31.75 -1.47
CA SER A 355 -19.77 -33.09 -1.50
C SER A 355 -20.10 -33.55 -2.92
N LEU A 356 -20.62 -32.65 -3.76
CA LEU A 356 -20.90 -32.89 -5.18
C LEU A 356 -19.62 -33.17 -5.97
N ARG A 357 -18.52 -32.44 -5.70
CA ARG A 357 -17.22 -32.69 -6.33
C ARG A 357 -16.63 -34.04 -5.93
N LEU A 358 -16.75 -34.44 -4.66
CA LEU A 358 -16.30 -35.75 -4.17
C LEU A 358 -17.10 -36.91 -4.79
N GLN A 359 -18.42 -36.75 -4.97
CA GLN A 359 -19.24 -37.73 -5.67
C GLN A 359 -18.87 -37.84 -7.15
N ALA A 360 -18.65 -36.71 -7.83
CA ALA A 360 -18.20 -36.70 -9.23
C ALA A 360 -16.81 -37.36 -9.41
N TYR A 361 -15.88 -37.10 -8.48
CA TYR A 361 -14.56 -37.75 -8.48
C TYR A 361 -14.67 -39.26 -8.25
N SER A 362 -15.50 -39.69 -7.30
CA SER A 362 -15.72 -41.10 -7.01
C SER A 362 -16.33 -41.84 -8.20
N ALA A 363 -17.30 -41.21 -8.89
CA ALA A 363 -17.91 -41.76 -10.11
C ALA A 363 -16.90 -41.86 -11.27
N ALA A 364 -16.03 -40.86 -11.44
CA ALA A 364 -14.98 -40.87 -12.45
C ALA A 364 -13.95 -41.99 -12.21
N VAL A 365 -13.54 -42.18 -10.94
CA VAL A 365 -12.62 -43.26 -10.55
C VAL A 365 -13.27 -44.63 -10.78
N LEU A 366 -14.55 -44.80 -10.44
CA LEU A 366 -15.27 -46.05 -10.67
C LEU A 366 -15.38 -46.39 -12.17
N THR A 367 -15.63 -45.37 -12.99
CA THR A 367 -15.70 -45.49 -14.46
C THR A 367 -14.34 -45.89 -15.03
N LEU A 368 -13.24 -45.32 -14.52
CA LEU A 368 -11.89 -45.69 -14.93
C LEU A 368 -11.56 -47.14 -14.56
N ILE A 369 -11.95 -47.58 -13.36
CA ILE A 369 -11.73 -48.96 -12.89
C ILE A 369 -12.51 -49.96 -13.77
N LEU A 370 -13.77 -49.66 -14.09
CA LEU A 370 -14.58 -50.49 -14.98
C LEU A 370 -14.03 -50.54 -16.41
N ALA A 371 -13.54 -49.40 -16.93
CA ALA A 371 -12.88 -49.35 -18.23
C ALA A 371 -11.58 -50.17 -18.26
N MET A 372 -10.80 -50.16 -17.17
CA MET A 372 -9.59 -50.99 -17.05
C MET A 372 -9.89 -52.48 -16.91
N GLN A 373 -11.06 -52.87 -16.38
CA GLN A 373 -11.48 -54.27 -16.32
C GLN A 373 -11.96 -54.80 -17.69
N LEU A 374 -12.56 -53.94 -18.52
CA LEU A 374 -12.99 -54.28 -19.88
C LEU A 374 -11.84 -54.46 -20.89
N VAL A 375 -10.65 -53.92 -20.61
CA VAL A 375 -9.45 -54.09 -21.45
C VAL A 375 -8.67 -55.39 -21.13
N LYS A 376 -9.08 -56.14 -20.09
CA LYS A 376 -8.46 -57.42 -19.68
C LYS A 376 -9.20 -58.68 -20.15
N HIS A 377 -10.22 -58.53 -20.98
CA HIS A 377 -10.87 -59.60 -21.75
C HIS A 377 -10.84 -59.25 -23.23
#